data_AF-A0A9J6FYZ4-F1
#
_entry.id   AF-A0A9J6FYZ4-F1
#
_cell.length_a   1.000
_cell.length_b   1.000
_cell.length_c   1.000
_cell.angle_alpha   90.00
_cell.angle_beta   90.00
_cell.angle_gamma   90.00
#
_symmetry.space_group_name_H-M   'P 1'
#
loop_
_entity.id
_entity.type
_entity.pdbx_description
1 polymer ?
#
loop_
_entity_poly.entity_id
_entity_poly.type
_entity_poly.pdbx_seq_one_letter_code
_entity_poly.pdbx_strand_id
1 'polypeptide(L)'
;MNDLSQSPEDDCFALSSSMPSGALLMEHFLNTRVSMSSGSDCPEKDTQLDTVATGPYSAVTRRKLAVAIAVIGLSPLVLLDDPATGLDLESKRKIYRTILLMRQLVKTAVLVVTHSVSDCVVMSDRLAVMRDGQFQFLGNTSELQERLCAGTVLLVELKLATAADVDVLKRVHLLVLQAFNTAAYNGRLGHKLEYSITPSAPWSQLVLRVRDLRDQMAAYADDVFLTEVTLEHALLKMIKYHRPTANTPADDVVALGGAVA
;
A
#
# COMPACT_ATOMS: atom_id res chain seq x y z
N MET A 1 -41.72 5.78 -27.64
CA MET A 1 -41.85 4.87 -26.48
C MET A 1 -41.03 3.64 -26.82
N ASN A 2 -39.86 3.52 -26.16
CA ASN A 2 -39.19 2.32 -25.62
C ASN A 2 -39.34 0.99 -26.40
N ASP A 3 -38.30 0.18 -26.66
CA ASP A 3 -37.01 0.00 -25.99
C ASP A 3 -35.96 -0.55 -26.97
N LEU A 4 -34.70 -0.18 -26.71
CA LEU A 4 -33.50 -0.72 -27.32
C LEU A 4 -33.21 -2.12 -26.74
N SER A 5 -33.17 -3.14 -27.58
CA SER A 5 -32.53 -4.42 -27.26
C SER A 5 -31.51 -4.75 -28.35
N GLN A 6 -30.24 -4.44 -28.06
CA GLN A 6 -29.09 -4.97 -28.78
C GLN A 6 -28.06 -5.38 -27.73
N SER A 7 -28.00 -6.69 -27.49
CA SER A 7 -26.86 -7.41 -26.95
C SER A 7 -25.77 -7.50 -28.02
N PRO A 8 -24.48 -7.42 -27.64
CA PRO A 8 -23.45 -8.14 -28.37
C PRO A 8 -22.87 -9.27 -27.51
N GLU A 9 -22.64 -10.34 -28.25
CA GLU A 9 -21.92 -11.56 -27.96
C GLU A 9 -20.55 -11.27 -27.32
N ASP A 10 -20.20 -12.03 -26.28
CA ASP A 10 -18.81 -12.15 -25.84
C ASP A 10 -18.45 -13.63 -25.74
N ASP A 11 -17.56 -14.00 -26.66
CA ASP A 11 -17.08 -15.32 -26.95
C ASP A 11 -16.38 -15.98 -25.76
N CYS A 12 -16.81 -17.20 -25.51
CA CYS A 12 -16.15 -18.18 -24.67
C CYS A 12 -14.81 -18.58 -25.33
N PHE A 13 -13.71 -17.88 -25.03
CA PHE A 13 -12.37 -18.33 -25.41
C PHE A 13 -11.90 -19.44 -24.45
N ALA A 14 -12.27 -20.66 -24.81
CA ALA A 14 -11.57 -21.87 -24.38
C ALA A 14 -10.11 -21.81 -24.90
N LEU A 15 -9.14 -21.79 -23.99
CA LEU A 15 -7.74 -22.10 -24.32
C LEU A 15 -7.39 -23.46 -23.73
N SER A 16 -7.61 -24.49 -24.53
CA SER A 16 -6.99 -25.80 -24.40
C SER A 16 -5.49 -25.71 -24.70
N SER A 17 -4.69 -26.26 -23.79
CA SER A 17 -3.47 -27.03 -24.03
C SER A 17 -2.61 -26.68 -25.26
N SER A 18 -1.63 -25.81 -25.08
CA SER A 18 -0.20 -26.08 -25.33
C SER A 18 0.57 -24.76 -25.30
N MET A 19 1.21 -24.45 -24.18
CA MET A 19 2.19 -23.37 -24.10
C MET A 19 3.52 -23.97 -23.65
N PRO A 20 4.61 -23.77 -24.42
CA PRO A 20 5.93 -24.18 -23.98
C PRO A 20 6.38 -23.26 -22.83
N SER A 21 6.71 -23.88 -21.70
CA SER A 21 7.54 -23.37 -20.59
C SER A 21 7.62 -21.84 -20.43
N GLY A 22 6.59 -21.23 -19.82
CA GLY A 22 6.55 -19.81 -19.45
C GLY A 22 7.51 -19.39 -18.32
N ALA A 23 8.31 -20.31 -17.78
CA ALA A 23 9.33 -20.01 -16.77
C ALA A 23 10.56 -19.30 -17.36
N LEU A 24 10.83 -19.45 -18.66
CA LEU A 24 12.06 -18.93 -19.29
C LEU A 24 11.97 -17.47 -19.75
N LEU A 25 10.77 -16.93 -19.96
CA LEU A 25 10.63 -15.50 -20.30
C LEU A 25 10.87 -14.61 -19.07
N MET A 26 10.50 -15.05 -17.87
CA MET A 26 10.76 -14.27 -16.65
C MET A 26 12.27 -14.20 -16.33
N GLU A 27 13.04 -15.27 -16.58
CA GLU A 27 14.49 -15.27 -16.37
C GLU A 27 15.22 -14.37 -17.37
N HIS A 28 14.80 -14.33 -18.64
CA HIS A 28 15.44 -13.46 -19.63
C HIS A 28 15.05 -11.98 -19.49
N PHE A 29 13.87 -11.66 -18.96
CA PHE A 29 13.43 -10.29 -18.72
C PHE A 29 14.07 -9.63 -17.49
N LEU A 30 14.55 -10.40 -16.52
CA LEU A 30 15.24 -9.90 -15.33
C LEU A 30 16.71 -9.51 -15.60
N ASN A 31 17.25 -9.76 -16.79
CA ASN A 31 18.67 -9.56 -17.08
C ASN A 31 19.08 -8.14 -17.51
N THR A 32 18.14 -7.19 -17.57
CA THR A 32 18.49 -5.75 -17.46
C THR A 32 18.35 -5.31 -16.00
N ARG A 33 18.93 -6.10 -15.09
CA ARG A 33 19.08 -5.77 -13.68
C ARG A 33 20.11 -4.64 -13.56
N VAL A 34 19.67 -3.43 -13.24
CA VAL A 34 20.52 -2.52 -12.45
C VAL A 34 20.28 -2.90 -10.98
N SER A 35 20.84 -4.03 -10.56
CA SER A 35 20.82 -4.45 -9.15
C SER A 35 21.96 -3.74 -8.41
N MET A 36 21.62 -2.91 -7.42
CA MET A 36 22.56 -2.41 -6.42
C MET A 36 22.14 -2.95 -5.05
N SER A 37 22.77 -4.02 -4.58
CA SER A 37 22.63 -4.53 -3.21
C SER A 37 23.73 -3.97 -2.32
N SER A 38 23.34 -3.45 -1.15
CA SER A 38 24.23 -3.13 -0.03
C SER A 38 24.67 -4.39 0.71
N GLY A 39 25.94 -4.49 1.09
CA GLY A 39 26.41 -5.51 2.03
C GLY A 39 27.82 -5.20 2.51
N SER A 40 27.95 -4.87 3.79
CA SER A 40 29.19 -4.92 4.57
C SER A 40 29.68 -6.38 4.64
N ASP A 41 30.97 -6.57 4.33
CA ASP A 41 31.82 -7.75 4.56
C ASP A 41 31.21 -9.16 4.40
N CYS A 42 31.43 -9.80 3.24
CA CYS A 42 31.77 -11.22 3.08
C CYS A 42 32.30 -11.49 1.65
N PRO A 43 33.25 -12.40 1.44
CA PRO A 43 33.86 -12.63 0.12
C PRO A 43 33.22 -13.83 -0.58
N GLU A 44 32.43 -13.59 -1.62
CA GLU A 44 32.19 -14.62 -2.64
C GLU A 44 31.81 -13.99 -3.98
N LYS A 45 32.41 -14.55 -5.03
CA LYS A 45 32.48 -14.02 -6.39
C LYS A 45 31.13 -14.12 -7.09
N ASP A 46 30.56 -12.99 -7.50
CA ASP A 46 29.65 -12.93 -8.65
C ASP A 46 29.91 -11.65 -9.45
N THR A 47 29.88 -11.82 -10.75
CA THR A 47 30.66 -11.05 -11.72
C THR A 47 29.78 -10.01 -12.41
N GLN A 48 30.19 -8.74 -12.30
CA GLN A 48 30.10 -7.64 -13.27
C GLN A 48 28.79 -6.86 -13.46
N LEU A 49 28.73 -5.72 -12.74
CA LEU A 49 28.39 -4.42 -13.34
C LEU A 49 29.28 -3.30 -12.79
N ASP A 50 30.60 -3.55 -12.78
CA ASP A 50 31.64 -2.59 -12.39
C ASP A 50 32.18 -1.75 -13.58
N THR A 51 31.54 -1.78 -14.75
CA THR A 51 32.11 -1.25 -16.01
C THR A 51 31.61 0.12 -16.45
N VAL A 52 30.73 0.79 -15.70
CA VAL A 52 30.66 2.25 -15.77
C VAL A 52 31.46 2.76 -14.60
N ALA A 53 32.69 3.22 -14.87
CA ALA A 53 33.50 3.95 -13.90
C ALA A 53 32.81 5.27 -13.53
N THR A 54 31.72 5.18 -12.78
CA THR A 54 31.16 6.30 -12.06
C THR A 54 32.24 6.69 -11.07
N GLY A 55 32.88 7.85 -11.26
CA GLY A 55 33.98 8.34 -10.41
C GLY A 55 33.59 8.53 -8.93
N PRO A 56 34.00 9.61 -8.24
CA PRO A 56 33.69 9.83 -6.82
C PRO A 56 32.22 10.23 -6.57
N TYR A 57 31.25 9.58 -7.23
CA TYR A 57 29.83 9.87 -7.12
C TYR A 57 29.17 9.05 -6.00
N SER A 58 28.38 9.74 -5.19
CA SER A 58 27.54 9.10 -4.17
C SER A 58 26.57 8.11 -4.81
N ALA A 59 26.14 7.11 -4.02
CA ALA A 59 25.17 6.11 -4.48
C ALA A 59 23.89 6.76 -5.06
N VAL A 60 23.43 7.85 -4.46
CA VAL A 60 22.30 8.66 -4.93
C VAL A 60 22.54 9.22 -6.34
N THR A 61 23.71 9.82 -6.58
CA THR A 61 24.04 10.38 -7.90
C THR A 61 24.20 9.30 -8.96
N ARG A 62 24.72 8.13 -8.59
CA ARG A 62 24.79 6.95 -9.48
C ARG A 62 23.40 6.47 -9.89
N ARG A 63 22.43 6.48 -8.97
CA ARG A 63 21.03 6.12 -9.28
C ARG A 63 20.36 7.14 -10.21
N LYS A 64 20.57 8.44 -9.96
CA LYS A 64 20.10 9.51 -10.87
C LYS A 64 20.67 9.33 -12.28
N LEU A 65 21.95 9.00 -12.39
CA LEU A 65 22.61 8.74 -13.67
C LEU A 65 22.02 7.51 -14.36
N ALA A 66 21.79 6.40 -13.64
CA ALA A 66 21.20 5.19 -14.20
C ALA A 66 19.80 5.46 -14.78
N VAL A 67 18.96 6.21 -14.06
CA VAL A 67 17.64 6.63 -14.56
C VAL A 67 17.78 7.52 -15.79
N ALA A 68 18.73 8.46 -15.79
CA ALA A 68 18.97 9.33 -16.95
C ALA A 68 19.39 8.52 -18.19
N ILE A 69 20.27 7.53 -18.04
CA ILE A 69 20.70 6.64 -19.12
C ILE A 69 19.50 5.84 -19.66
N ALA A 70 18.65 5.31 -18.78
CA ALA A 70 17.44 4.59 -19.19
C ALA A 70 16.45 5.47 -19.98
N VAL A 71 16.33 6.75 -19.62
CA VAL A 71 15.46 7.71 -20.31
C VAL A 71 16.04 8.15 -21.66
N ILE A 72 17.35 8.38 -21.76
CA ILE A 72 18.01 8.83 -23.01
C ILE A 72 17.84 7.81 -24.13
N GLY A 73 17.77 6.52 -23.82
CA GLY A 73 17.64 5.45 -24.81
C GLY A 73 16.32 5.47 -25.60
N LEU A 74 15.32 6.27 -25.21
CA LEU A 74 14.01 6.39 -25.88
C LEU A 74 13.37 5.03 -26.25
N SER A 75 13.56 4.03 -25.38
CA SER A 75 13.02 2.69 -25.58
C SER A 75 11.49 2.70 -25.58
N PRO A 76 10.82 1.81 -26.33
CA PRO A 76 9.37 1.63 -26.21
C PRO A 76 8.95 1.14 -24.82
N LEU A 77 9.84 0.47 -24.08
CA LEU A 77 9.63 -0.02 -22.73
C LEU A 77 10.83 0.29 -21.84
N VAL A 78 10.57 0.89 -20.67
CA VAL A 78 11.58 1.16 -19.63
C VAL A 78 11.15 0.50 -18.33
N LEU A 79 12.07 -0.26 -17.73
CA LEU A 79 11.88 -0.92 -16.44
C LEU A 79 12.73 -0.21 -15.39
N LEU A 80 12.12 0.21 -14.28
CA LEU A 80 12.79 0.91 -13.19
C LEU A 80 12.55 0.20 -11.87
N ASP A 81 13.63 -0.27 -11.24
CA ASP A 81 13.58 -0.88 -9.91
C ASP A 81 14.01 0.14 -8.84
N ASP A 82 13.02 0.56 -8.06
CA ASP A 82 13.10 1.51 -6.96
C ASP A 82 13.92 2.78 -7.33
N PRO A 83 13.46 3.58 -8.31
CA PRO A 83 14.26 4.67 -8.88
C PRO A 83 14.43 5.86 -7.92
N ALA A 84 13.59 5.96 -6.90
CA ALA A 84 13.49 7.13 -6.02
C ALA A 84 14.12 6.94 -4.63
N THR A 85 14.65 5.76 -4.32
CA THR A 85 15.10 5.40 -2.98
C THR A 85 16.29 6.26 -2.53
N GLY A 86 16.21 6.80 -1.32
CA GLY A 86 17.26 7.65 -0.75
C GLY A 86 17.44 9.01 -1.42
N LEU A 87 16.51 9.41 -2.30
CA LEU A 87 16.49 10.75 -2.88
C LEU A 87 15.72 11.73 -2.00
N ASP A 88 16.18 12.97 -1.99
CA ASP A 88 15.45 14.11 -1.46
C ASP A 88 14.15 14.36 -2.26
N LEU A 89 13.16 14.98 -1.61
CA LEU A 89 11.84 15.21 -2.19
C LEU A 89 11.89 16.03 -3.48
N GLU A 90 12.81 16.99 -3.59
CA GLU A 90 12.98 17.81 -4.79
C GLU A 90 13.50 16.98 -5.97
N SER A 91 14.52 16.15 -5.73
CA SER A 91 15.09 15.26 -6.73
C SER A 91 14.11 14.16 -7.17
N LYS A 92 13.34 13.59 -6.24
CA LYS A 92 12.25 12.65 -6.59
C LYS A 92 11.28 13.28 -7.59
N ARG A 93 10.80 14.50 -7.30
CA ARG A 93 9.89 15.23 -8.18
C ARG A 93 10.48 15.49 -9.57
N LYS A 94 11.79 15.81 -9.64
CA LYS A 94 12.48 15.99 -10.93
C LYS A 94 12.48 14.70 -11.74
N ILE A 95 12.82 13.57 -11.12
CA ILE A 95 12.79 12.27 -11.81
C ILE A 95 11.38 11.94 -12.29
N TYR A 96 10.36 12.08 -11.45
CA TYR A 96 8.99 11.75 -11.81
C TYR A 96 8.49 12.61 -12.97
N ARG A 97 8.78 13.91 -12.94
CA ARG A 97 8.46 14.80 -14.07
C ARG A 97 9.13 14.36 -15.36
N THR A 98 10.41 13.98 -15.31
CA THR A 98 11.13 13.49 -16.51
C THR A 98 10.50 12.22 -17.06
N ILE A 99 10.14 11.25 -16.20
CA ILE A 99 9.49 10.00 -16.60
C ILE A 99 8.11 10.28 -17.22
N LEU A 100 7.31 11.16 -16.59
CA LEU A 100 5.99 11.54 -17.11
C LEU A 100 6.09 12.28 -18.46
N LEU A 101 7.07 13.16 -18.62
CA LEU A 101 7.33 13.84 -19.90
C LEU A 101 7.75 12.85 -20.98
N MET A 102 8.61 11.89 -20.67
CA MET A 102 9.01 10.83 -21.61
C MET A 102 7.81 10.02 -22.07
N ARG A 103 6.93 9.62 -21.15
CA ARG A 103 5.68 8.92 -21.45
C ARG A 103 4.79 9.73 -22.42
N GLN A 104 4.64 11.03 -22.19
CA GLN A 104 3.79 11.90 -23.00
C GLN A 104 4.37 12.20 -24.39
N LEU A 105 5.68 12.48 -24.47
CA LEU A 105 6.33 12.90 -25.72
C LEU A 105 6.66 11.73 -26.65
N VAL A 106 7.08 10.59 -26.08
CA VAL A 106 7.66 9.47 -26.84
C VAL A 106 6.75 8.24 -26.84
N LYS A 107 5.65 8.27 -26.08
CA LYS A 107 4.71 7.14 -25.89
C LYS A 107 5.39 5.88 -25.36
N THR A 108 6.44 6.05 -24.56
CA THR A 108 7.14 4.96 -23.88
C THR A 108 6.28 4.37 -22.76
N ALA A 109 6.20 3.04 -22.70
CA ALA A 109 5.66 2.33 -21.56
C ALA A 109 6.72 2.27 -20.44
N VAL A 110 6.31 2.56 -19.20
CA VAL A 110 7.22 2.56 -18.04
C VAL A 110 6.65 1.62 -16.99
N LEU A 111 7.43 0.62 -16.60
CA LEU A 111 7.14 -0.24 -15.46
C LEU A 111 8.04 0.17 -14.29
N VAL A 112 7.44 0.53 -13.17
CA VAL A 112 8.15 0.86 -11.94
C VAL A 112 7.84 -0.19 -10.90
N VAL A 113 8.87 -0.77 -10.31
CA VAL A 113 8.78 -1.60 -9.10
C VAL A 113 9.26 -0.75 -7.95
N THR A 114 8.44 -0.59 -6.92
CA THR A 114 8.85 0.14 -5.70
C THR A 114 8.08 -0.38 -4.50
N HIS A 115 8.69 -0.20 -3.32
CA HIS A 115 8.07 -0.48 -2.04
C HIS A 115 7.26 0.72 -1.51
N SER A 116 7.38 1.89 -2.13
CA SER A 116 6.66 3.09 -1.71
C SER A 116 5.30 3.18 -2.43
N VAL A 117 4.22 3.01 -1.67
CA VAL A 117 2.85 3.14 -2.17
C VAL A 117 2.57 4.58 -2.60
N SER A 118 3.09 5.57 -1.88
CA SER A 118 2.97 6.97 -2.27
C SER A 118 3.59 7.26 -3.65
N ASP A 119 4.76 6.68 -3.93
CA ASP A 119 5.45 6.88 -5.21
C ASP A 119 4.68 6.18 -6.36
N CYS A 120 4.17 4.98 -6.09
CA CYS A 120 3.26 4.23 -6.97
C CYS A 120 2.03 5.06 -7.38
N VAL A 121 1.29 5.60 -6.40
CA VAL A 121 0.05 6.35 -6.65
C VAL A 121 0.29 7.60 -7.50
N VAL A 122 1.43 8.27 -7.33
CA VAL A 122 1.74 9.51 -8.05
C VAL A 122 2.13 9.26 -9.51
N MET A 123 2.83 8.16 -9.81
CA MET A 123 3.40 7.93 -11.14
C MET A 123 2.54 7.03 -12.05
N SER A 124 1.65 6.22 -11.49
CA SER A 124 1.01 5.12 -12.22
C SER A 124 -0.42 5.42 -12.64
N ASP A 125 -0.76 5.08 -13.88
CA ASP A 125 -2.16 5.00 -14.32
C ASP A 125 -2.79 3.67 -13.87
N ARG A 126 -1.96 2.62 -13.81
CA ARG A 126 -2.35 1.25 -13.42
C ARG A 126 -1.42 0.73 -12.33
N LEU A 127 -1.99 0.05 -11.35
CA LEU A 127 -1.27 -0.59 -10.26
C LEU A 127 -1.43 -2.11 -10.31
N ALA A 128 -0.36 -2.79 -9.92
CA ALA A 128 -0.32 -4.21 -9.70
C ALA A 128 0.15 -4.48 -8.27
N VAL A 129 -0.59 -5.27 -7.52
CA VAL A 129 -0.20 -5.72 -6.18
C VAL A 129 0.19 -7.18 -6.29
N MET A 130 1.45 -7.49 -6.02
CA MET A 130 1.98 -8.86 -6.08
C MET A 130 2.25 -9.39 -4.67
N ARG A 131 1.91 -10.66 -4.43
CA ARG A 131 2.21 -11.38 -3.19
C ARG A 131 2.44 -12.85 -3.52
N ASP A 132 3.45 -13.46 -2.90
CA ASP A 132 3.74 -14.90 -3.04
C ASP A 132 3.82 -15.36 -4.51
N GLY A 133 4.35 -14.50 -5.39
CA GLY A 133 4.48 -14.75 -6.83
C GLY A 133 3.19 -14.60 -7.65
N GLN A 134 2.08 -14.19 -7.04
CA GLN A 134 0.79 -14.00 -7.72
C GLN A 134 0.31 -12.55 -7.63
N PHE A 135 -0.35 -12.06 -8.68
CA PHE A 135 -1.00 -10.76 -8.67
C PHE A 135 -2.34 -10.84 -7.92
N GLN A 136 -2.44 -10.15 -6.79
CA GLN A 136 -3.69 -10.01 -6.04
C GLN A 136 -4.61 -8.96 -6.67
N PHE A 137 -4.02 -7.94 -7.30
CA PHE A 137 -4.74 -6.89 -7.98
C PHE A 137 -3.95 -6.43 -9.19
N LEU A 138 -4.65 -6.16 -10.29
CA LEU A 138 -4.13 -5.51 -11.48
C LEU A 138 -5.25 -4.65 -12.08
N GLY A 139 -5.09 -3.33 -12.06
CA GLY A 139 -6.16 -2.44 -12.49
C GLY A 139 -5.75 -0.97 -12.45
N ASN A 140 -6.70 -0.07 -12.61
CA ASN A 140 -6.45 1.36 -12.52
C ASN A 140 -6.18 1.77 -11.07
N THR A 141 -5.33 2.77 -10.87
CA THR A 141 -5.00 3.29 -9.53
C THR A 141 -6.25 3.80 -8.80
N SER A 142 -7.13 4.50 -9.50
CA SER A 142 -8.39 5.01 -8.93
C SER A 142 -9.33 3.90 -8.48
N GLU A 143 -9.46 2.83 -9.27
CA GLU A 143 -10.31 1.68 -8.92
C GLU A 143 -9.79 0.99 -7.64
N LEU A 144 -8.46 0.85 -7.51
CA LEU A 144 -7.86 0.30 -6.31
C LEU A 144 -8.18 1.14 -5.07
N GLN A 145 -8.05 2.46 -5.19
CA GLN A 145 -8.34 3.40 -4.11
C GLN A 145 -9.80 3.35 -3.71
N GLU A 146 -10.73 3.37 -4.66
CA GLU A 146 -12.17 3.29 -4.37
C GLU A 146 -12.54 1.97 -3.68
N ARG A 147 -11.93 0.85 -4.10
CA ARG A 147 -12.22 -0.47 -3.54
C ARG A 147 -11.61 -0.70 -2.16
N LEU A 148 -10.39 -0.21 -1.92
CA LEU A 148 -9.63 -0.50 -0.71
C LEU A 148 -9.67 0.62 0.34
N CYS A 149 -9.81 1.87 -0.08
CA CYS A 149 -9.84 3.03 0.81
C CYS A 149 -11.27 3.43 1.21
N ALA A 150 -12.27 2.60 0.91
CA ALA A 150 -13.64 2.81 1.37
C ALA A 150 -13.74 2.63 2.89
N GLY A 151 -13.67 3.73 3.63
CA GLY A 151 -13.78 3.69 5.08
C GLY A 151 -13.13 4.87 5.79
N THR A 152 -13.36 4.91 7.09
CA THR A 152 -12.66 5.82 8.00
C THR A 152 -12.02 4.99 9.10
N VAL A 153 -10.84 5.39 9.55
CA VAL A 153 -10.16 4.80 10.71
C VAL A 153 -10.30 5.77 11.88
N LEU A 154 -10.76 5.24 13.00
CA LEU A 154 -10.76 5.92 14.29
C LEU A 154 -9.61 5.35 15.11
N LEU A 155 -8.72 6.24 15.53
CA LEU A 155 -7.59 5.91 16.37
C LEU A 155 -7.77 6.58 17.73
N VAL A 156 -7.81 5.77 18.78
CA VAL A 156 -7.96 6.23 20.17
C VAL A 156 -6.62 6.06 20.86
N GLU A 157 -6.02 7.17 21.31
CA GLU A 157 -4.80 7.14 22.11
C GLU A 157 -5.16 7.19 23.59
N LEU A 158 -4.86 6.11 24.30
CA LEU A 158 -5.10 5.98 25.73
C LEU A 158 -3.95 6.57 26.53
N LYS A 159 -4.26 7.06 27.72
CA LYS A 159 -3.25 7.39 28.72
C LYS A 159 -2.45 6.15 29.08
N LEU A 160 -1.12 6.27 29.19
CA LEU A 160 -0.24 5.15 29.53
C LEU A 160 -0.66 4.44 30.82
N ALA A 161 -1.15 5.19 31.81
CA ALA A 161 -1.65 4.65 33.08
C ALA A 161 -2.92 3.81 32.94
N THR A 162 -3.78 4.11 31.95
CA THR A 162 -5.06 3.42 31.72
C THR A 162 -4.96 2.35 30.64
N ALA A 163 -3.90 2.36 29.82
CA ALA A 163 -3.72 1.42 28.72
C ALA A 163 -3.64 -0.04 29.19
N ALA A 164 -3.12 -0.33 30.38
CA ALA A 164 -3.01 -1.70 30.89
C ALA A 164 -4.30 -2.24 31.53
N ASP A 165 -5.27 -1.36 31.84
CA ASP A 165 -6.47 -1.72 32.59
C ASP A 165 -7.56 -2.26 31.66
N VAL A 166 -7.87 -3.55 31.78
CA VAL A 166 -8.86 -4.27 30.97
C VAL A 166 -10.26 -3.68 31.12
N ASP A 167 -10.63 -3.20 32.31
CA ASP A 167 -11.97 -2.64 32.55
C ASP A 167 -12.13 -1.26 31.91
N VAL A 168 -11.03 -0.50 31.81
CA VAL A 168 -11.03 0.75 31.06
C VAL A 168 -11.12 0.47 29.56
N LEU A 169 -10.40 -0.54 29.05
CA LEU A 169 -10.47 -0.93 27.64
C LEU A 169 -11.88 -1.34 27.23
N LYS A 170 -12.55 -2.16 28.05
CA LYS A 170 -13.95 -2.56 27.82
C LYS A 170 -14.89 -1.35 27.80
N ARG A 171 -14.73 -0.41 28.74
CA ARG A 171 -15.52 0.82 28.78
C ARG A 171 -15.31 1.68 27.55
N VAL A 172 -14.06 1.89 27.14
CA VAL A 172 -13.72 2.64 25.93
C VAL A 172 -14.33 1.95 24.70
N HIS A 173 -14.21 0.64 24.60
CA HIS A 173 -14.79 -0.14 23.51
C HIS A 173 -16.31 0.05 23.41
N LEU A 174 -17.02 -0.08 24.54
CA LEU A 174 -18.48 0.11 24.57
C LEU A 174 -18.89 1.53 24.16
N LEU A 175 -18.17 2.56 24.61
CA LEU A 175 -18.43 3.94 24.22
C LEU A 175 -18.20 4.17 22.72
N VAL A 176 -17.15 3.59 22.14
CA VAL A 176 -16.91 3.65 20.68
C VAL A 176 -18.07 3.02 19.92
N LEU A 177 -18.56 1.85 20.35
CA LEU A 177 -19.71 1.18 19.73
C LEU A 177 -21.02 1.98 19.86
N GLN A 178 -21.21 2.67 21.00
CA GLN A 178 -22.37 3.54 21.20
C GLN A 178 -22.34 4.77 20.27
N ALA A 179 -21.17 5.38 20.06
CA ALA A 179 -21.02 6.52 19.15
C ALA A 179 -21.05 6.10 17.66
N PHE A 180 -20.48 4.93 17.37
CA PHE A 180 -20.32 4.39 16.03
C PHE A 180 -20.76 2.92 15.98
N ASN A 181 -22.04 2.69 15.68
CA ASN A 181 -22.60 1.35 15.59
C ASN A 181 -21.95 0.48 14.47
N THR A 182 -21.25 1.11 13.52
CA THR A 182 -20.51 0.44 12.42
C THR A 182 -19.02 0.29 12.71
N ALA A 183 -18.55 0.56 13.93
CA ALA A 183 -17.14 0.43 14.28
C ALA A 183 -16.74 -1.03 14.46
N ALA A 184 -15.75 -1.47 13.69
CA ALA A 184 -15.08 -2.75 13.84
C ALA A 184 -13.69 -2.55 14.44
N TYR A 185 -13.38 -3.29 15.51
CA TYR A 185 -12.07 -3.23 16.15
C TYR A 185 -11.01 -3.94 15.29
N ASN A 186 -9.93 -3.23 14.94
CA ASN A 186 -8.84 -3.76 14.11
C ASN A 186 -7.66 -4.28 14.93
N GLY A 187 -7.53 -3.85 16.19
CA GLY A 187 -6.46 -4.26 17.07
C GLY A 187 -5.91 -3.13 17.92
N ARG A 188 -4.83 -3.45 18.64
CA ARG A 188 -4.15 -2.56 19.57
C ARG A 188 -2.67 -2.50 19.28
N LEU A 189 -2.12 -1.28 19.33
CA LEU A 189 -0.69 -1.03 19.25
C LEU A 189 -0.26 -0.19 20.46
N GLY A 190 0.18 -0.88 21.52
CA GLY A 190 0.60 -0.22 22.76
C GLY A 190 -0.55 0.50 23.45
N HIS A 191 -0.55 1.83 23.45
CA HIS A 191 -1.61 2.66 24.00
C HIS A 191 -2.63 3.12 22.94
N LYS A 192 -2.48 2.70 21.68
CA LYS A 192 -3.36 3.08 20.58
C LYS A 192 -4.34 1.96 20.27
N LEU A 193 -5.63 2.28 20.23
CA LEU A 193 -6.68 1.37 19.76
C LEU A 193 -7.14 1.81 18.37
N GLU A 194 -7.28 0.84 17.47
CA GLU A 194 -7.64 1.10 16.09
C GLU A 194 -9.00 0.50 15.77
N TYR A 195 -9.87 1.31 15.16
CA TYR A 195 -11.21 0.94 14.74
C TYR A 195 -11.43 1.34 13.28
N SER A 196 -11.96 0.44 12.45
CA SER A 196 -12.49 0.81 11.13
C SER A 196 -13.97 1.10 11.24
N ILE A 197 -14.38 2.24 10.70
CA ILE A 197 -15.77 2.70 10.67
C ILE A 197 -16.20 2.75 9.22
N THR A 198 -17.30 2.08 8.91
CA THR A 198 -17.98 2.27 7.61
C THR A 198 -18.71 3.61 7.64
N PRO A 199 -18.45 4.52 6.69
CA PRO A 199 -19.04 5.85 6.69
C PRO A 199 -20.56 5.76 6.53
N SER A 200 -21.27 6.09 7.61
CA SER A 200 -22.74 6.15 7.64
C SER A 200 -23.27 7.59 7.55
N ALA A 201 -22.39 8.58 7.67
CA ALA A 201 -22.74 9.98 7.85
C ALA A 201 -21.69 10.91 7.20
N PRO A 202 -22.03 12.17 6.87
CA PRO A 202 -21.06 13.13 6.36
C PRO A 202 -19.98 13.45 7.41
N TRP A 203 -18.79 13.85 6.94
CA TRP A 203 -17.64 14.20 7.77
C TRP A 203 -17.95 15.19 8.90
N SER A 204 -18.81 16.18 8.65
CA SER A 204 -19.22 17.15 9.68
C SER A 204 -19.86 16.48 10.89
N GLN A 205 -20.70 15.45 10.69
CA GLN A 205 -21.32 14.72 11.78
C GLN A 205 -20.34 13.75 12.44
N LEU A 206 -19.48 13.11 11.66
CA LEU A 206 -18.45 12.21 12.21
C LEU A 206 -17.51 12.97 13.14
N VAL A 207 -17.06 14.17 12.73
CA VAL A 207 -16.18 15.02 13.54
C VAL A 207 -16.87 15.48 14.83
N LEU A 208 -18.16 15.85 14.77
CA LEU A 208 -18.92 16.20 15.97
C LEU A 208 -19.05 15.01 16.93
N ARG A 209 -19.37 13.81 16.42
CA ARG A 209 -19.43 12.60 17.23
C ARG A 209 -18.10 12.25 17.88
N VAL A 210 -16.99 12.40 17.14
CA VAL A 210 -15.64 12.18 17.70
C VAL A 210 -15.33 13.20 18.79
N ARG A 211 -15.73 14.46 18.62
CA ARG A 211 -15.58 15.49 19.66
C ARG A 211 -16.34 15.11 20.93
N ASP A 212 -17.62 14.74 20.80
CA ASP A 212 -18.44 14.34 21.94
C ASP A 212 -17.86 13.09 22.64
N LEU A 213 -17.38 12.13 21.84
CA LEU A 213 -16.72 10.92 22.33
C LEU A 213 -15.43 11.24 23.11
N ARG A 214 -14.61 12.16 22.58
CA ARG A 214 -13.39 12.63 23.23
C ARG A 214 -13.72 13.29 24.57
N ASP A 215 -14.75 14.13 24.61
CA ASP A 215 -15.16 14.82 25.84
C ASP A 215 -15.67 13.82 26.90
N GLN A 216 -16.36 12.74 26.48
CA GLN A 216 -16.76 11.63 27.37
C GLN A 216 -15.58 10.78 27.86
N MET A 217 -14.54 10.64 27.04
CA MET A 217 -13.35 9.82 27.33
C MET A 217 -12.18 10.61 27.92
N ALA A 218 -12.34 11.90 28.24
CA ALA A 218 -11.25 12.77 28.71
C ALA A 218 -10.51 12.23 29.96
N ALA A 219 -11.17 11.39 30.77
CA ALA A 219 -10.56 10.72 31.90
C ALA A 219 -9.57 9.61 31.51
N TYR A 220 -9.75 8.96 30.35
CA TYR A 220 -9.05 7.72 29.96
C TYR A 220 -8.18 7.86 28.71
N ALA A 221 -8.57 8.71 27.76
CA ALA A 221 -7.87 8.95 26.50
C ALA A 221 -7.12 10.28 26.53
N ASP A 222 -5.96 10.31 25.87
CA ASP A 222 -5.23 11.54 25.58
C ASP A 222 -5.84 12.24 24.38
N ASP A 223 -6.05 11.52 23.28
CA ASP A 223 -6.67 12.05 22.07
C ASP A 223 -7.41 10.98 21.27
N VAL A 224 -8.32 11.44 20.41
CA VAL A 224 -9.06 10.62 19.46
C VAL A 224 -8.95 11.23 18.08
N PHE A 225 -8.42 10.46 17.13
CA PHE A 225 -8.18 10.87 15.76
C PHE A 225 -9.12 10.14 14.80
N LEU A 226 -9.56 10.86 13.78
CA LEU A 226 -10.36 10.33 12.69
C LEU A 226 -9.63 10.59 11.39
N THR A 227 -9.31 9.53 10.64
CA THR A 227 -8.54 9.61 9.39
C THR A 227 -9.19 8.77 8.30
N GLU A 228 -9.05 9.19 7.05
CA GLU A 228 -9.41 8.32 5.92
C GLU A 228 -8.51 7.09 5.88
N VAL A 229 -9.04 5.98 5.38
CA VAL A 229 -8.23 4.78 5.13
C VAL A 229 -7.22 5.13 4.03
N THR A 230 -5.94 5.07 4.34
CA THR A 230 -4.89 5.21 3.32
C THR A 230 -4.73 3.91 2.55
N LEU A 231 -4.29 4.00 1.30
CA LEU A 231 -4.00 2.81 0.49
C LEU A 231 -2.94 1.92 1.16
N GLU A 232 -1.94 2.53 1.80
CA GLU A 232 -0.94 1.82 2.60
C GLU A 232 -1.58 0.99 3.71
N HIS A 233 -2.48 1.59 4.49
CA HIS A 233 -3.17 0.89 5.56
C HIS A 233 -4.03 -0.25 5.02
N ALA A 234 -4.77 -0.03 3.93
CA ALA A 234 -5.59 -1.06 3.32
C ALA A 234 -4.77 -2.24 2.77
N LEU A 235 -3.65 -1.96 2.10
CA LEU A 235 -2.73 -2.99 1.62
C LEU A 235 -2.10 -3.78 2.77
N LEU A 236 -1.72 -3.12 3.87
CA LEU A 236 -1.25 -3.79 5.07
C LEU A 236 -2.31 -4.72 5.68
N LYS A 237 -3.59 -4.30 5.66
CA LYS A 237 -4.70 -5.13 6.10
C LYS A 237 -4.83 -6.39 5.22
N MET A 238 -4.72 -6.27 3.90
CA MET A 238 -4.72 -7.43 3.00
C MET A 238 -3.58 -8.41 3.28
N ILE A 239 -2.38 -7.91 3.60
CA ILE A 239 -1.23 -8.75 3.93
C ILE A 239 -1.46 -9.50 5.24
N LYS A 240 -1.91 -8.79 6.30
CA LYS A 240 -2.11 -9.36 7.64
C LYS A 240 -3.24 -10.40 7.70
N TYR A 241 -4.38 -10.13 7.08
CA TYR A 241 -5.57 -10.99 7.21
C TYR A 241 -5.48 -12.34 6.48
N HIS A 242 -4.57 -12.49 5.51
CA HIS A 242 -4.35 -13.75 4.79
C HIS A 242 -3.18 -14.58 5.33
N ARG A 243 -2.69 -14.31 6.54
CA ARG A 243 -1.91 -15.29 7.30
C ARG A 243 -2.90 -16.08 8.18
N PRO A 244 -3.34 -17.29 7.80
CA PRO A 244 -3.77 -18.25 8.80
C PRO A 244 -2.49 -18.78 9.46
N THR A 245 -1.80 -17.95 10.26
CA THR A 245 -0.82 -18.48 11.19
C THR A 245 -1.58 -18.97 12.39
N ALA A 246 -1.68 -20.30 12.49
CA ALA A 246 -1.73 -20.97 13.77
C ALA A 246 -0.72 -20.26 14.70
N ASN A 247 -1.22 -19.74 15.83
CA ASN A 247 -0.47 -19.05 16.88
C ASN A 247 -0.18 -17.56 16.63
N THR A 248 -1.22 -16.73 16.74
CA THR A 248 -1.13 -15.45 17.46
C THR A 248 -1.87 -15.59 18.79
N PRO A 249 -1.35 -15.05 19.91
CA PRO A 249 -1.96 -15.22 21.22
C PRO A 249 -3.39 -14.66 21.20
N ALA A 250 -4.34 -15.51 21.55
CA ALA A 250 -5.77 -15.26 21.55
C ALA A 250 -6.22 -14.32 22.69
N ASP A 251 -5.32 -13.52 23.27
CA ASP A 251 -5.61 -12.82 24.53
C ASP A 251 -6.28 -11.46 24.32
N ASP A 252 -6.10 -10.80 23.18
CA ASP A 252 -6.66 -9.46 22.95
C ASP A 252 -8.07 -9.48 22.31
N VAL A 253 -8.41 -10.51 21.53
CA VAL A 253 -9.74 -10.66 20.91
C VAL A 253 -10.75 -11.22 21.92
N VAL A 254 -10.29 -12.10 22.83
CA VAL A 254 -11.15 -12.72 23.86
C VAL A 254 -11.51 -11.73 24.98
N ALA A 255 -10.72 -10.68 25.20
CA ALA A 255 -11.00 -9.68 26.23
C ALA A 255 -12.19 -8.74 25.88
N LEU A 256 -12.51 -8.56 24.59
CA LEU A 256 -13.56 -7.66 24.11
C LEU A 256 -14.71 -8.37 23.35
N GLY A 257 -14.49 -9.60 22.85
CA GLY A 257 -15.45 -10.36 22.04
C GLY A 257 -16.53 -11.14 22.81
N GLY A 258 -16.89 -10.70 24.01
CA GLY A 258 -17.83 -11.41 24.88
C GLY A 258 -19.19 -10.73 25.02
N ALA A 259 -19.84 -10.26 23.95
CA ALA A 259 -21.28 -9.98 23.92
C ALA A 259 -21.73 -9.44 22.55
N VAL A 260 -21.96 -10.30 21.56
CA VAL A 260 -23.10 -10.17 20.62
C VAL A 260 -23.42 -11.58 20.10
N ALA A 261 -24.46 -12.19 20.66
CA ALA A 261 -25.27 -13.23 20.04
C ALA A 261 -26.73 -12.79 20.18
#